data_AF-A0A4Z0Q2L9-F1
#
_entry.id   AF-A0A4Z0Q2L9-F1
#
_cell.length_a   1.000
_cell.length_b   1.000
_cell.length_c   1.000
_cell.angle_alpha   90.00
_cell.angle_beta   90.00
_cell.angle_gamma   90.00
#
_symmetry.space_group_name_H-M   'P 1'
#
loop_
_entity.id
_entity.type
_entity.pdbx_description
1 polymer ?
#
loop_
_entity_poly.entity_id
_entity_poly.type
_entity_poly.pdbx_seq_one_letter_code
_entity_poly.pdbx_strand_id
1 'polypeptide(L)'
;MMKRLFTFLLLFSVLTTQAQAPDPAAAPPDPLTPLIKQREELIRQYEQASAQRNAFLANKPSKKDLQEVVDALKGIIRKDTEIVKALKESSIRRTATIVAEKTQAQRQATVAQGDQSMTRERFYDLENQIQNLQIRDKQREKKLQEAQAAAEEATTARVSRELIAAGLAGLSIVLLWYIFRLRGQVRPTRRGARR
;
A
#
# COMPACT_ATOMS: atom_id res chain seq x y z
N MET A 1 -0.65 -24.86 26.90
CA MET A 1 -1.03 -25.52 25.63
C MET A 1 -1.28 -24.58 24.45
N MET A 2 -1.41 -23.25 24.62
CA MET A 2 -1.69 -22.31 23.52
C MET A 2 -0.51 -22.01 22.58
N LYS A 3 0.75 -22.15 23.05
CA LYS A 3 1.94 -21.87 22.22
C LYS A 3 2.16 -22.88 21.09
N ARG A 4 1.69 -24.13 21.24
CA ARG A 4 1.82 -25.19 20.22
C ARG A 4 0.78 -25.04 19.09
N LEU A 5 -0.36 -24.44 19.39
CA LEU A 5 -1.39 -24.15 18.38
C LEU A 5 -0.93 -23.04 17.43
N PHE A 6 -0.22 -22.04 17.96
CA PHE A 6 0.29 -20.93 17.17
C PHE A 6 1.38 -21.37 16.18
N THR A 7 2.21 -22.34 16.55
CA THR A 7 3.26 -22.89 15.68
C THR A 7 2.67 -23.73 14.53
N PHE A 8 1.60 -24.48 14.80
CA PHE A 8 0.89 -25.23 13.75
C PHE A 8 0.16 -24.32 12.75
N LEU A 9 -0.39 -23.21 13.22
CA LEU A 9 -1.10 -22.25 12.37
C LEU A 9 -0.16 -21.44 11.46
N LEU A 10 1.07 -21.16 11.94
CA LEU A 10 2.12 -20.50 11.15
C LEU A 10 2.73 -21.44 10.09
N LEU A 11 2.83 -22.75 10.37
CA LEU A 11 3.32 -23.74 9.41
C LEU A 11 2.31 -24.05 8.30
N PHE A 12 1.00 -23.92 8.57
CA PHE A 12 -0.04 -24.13 7.56
C PHE A 12 -0.15 -22.97 6.56
N SER A 13 0.23 -21.75 6.96
CA SER A 13 0.21 -20.58 6.06
C SER A 13 1.31 -20.57 5.00
N VAL A 14 2.33 -21.43 5.12
CA VAL A 14 3.44 -21.50 4.15
C VAL A 14 3.14 -22.46 3.00
N LEU A 15 2.21 -23.42 3.17
CA LEU A 15 1.90 -24.40 2.12
C LEU A 15 0.86 -23.94 1.08
N THR A 16 0.17 -22.83 1.29
CA THR A 16 -0.89 -22.37 0.37
C THR A 16 -0.42 -21.34 -0.67
N THR A 17 0.87 -20.99 -0.70
CA THR A 17 1.42 -20.05 -1.68
C THR A 17 2.01 -20.78 -2.89
N GLN A 18 1.22 -21.66 -3.52
CA GLN A 18 1.49 -22.07 -4.90
C GLN A 18 0.92 -20.97 -5.80
N ALA A 19 1.72 -19.93 -6.02
CA ALA A 19 1.49 -18.97 -7.07
C ALA A 19 1.54 -19.73 -8.41
N GLN A 20 0.38 -20.03 -8.98
CA GLN A 20 0.26 -20.41 -10.38
C GLN A 20 0.69 -19.19 -11.21
N ALA A 21 1.98 -19.12 -11.52
CA ALA A 21 2.47 -18.28 -12.59
C ALA A 21 1.79 -18.77 -13.88
N PRO A 22 1.12 -17.89 -14.64
CA PRO A 22 0.59 -18.27 -15.93
C PRO A 22 1.77 -18.66 -16.83
N ASP A 23 1.71 -19.87 -17.38
CA ASP A 23 2.62 -20.33 -18.42
C ASP A 23 2.76 -19.24 -19.49
N PRO A 24 3.99 -18.87 -19.91
CA PRO A 24 4.17 -18.00 -21.06
C PRO A 24 3.61 -18.75 -22.26
N ALA A 25 2.42 -18.34 -22.69
CA ALA A 25 1.77 -18.83 -23.90
C ALA A 25 2.80 -18.88 -25.02
N ALA A 26 3.09 -20.08 -25.51
CA ALA A 26 3.94 -20.30 -26.66
C ALA A 26 3.48 -19.36 -27.78
N ALA A 27 4.38 -18.47 -28.19
CA ALA A 27 4.09 -17.51 -29.25
C ALA A 27 3.55 -18.29 -30.47
N PRO A 28 2.42 -17.85 -31.06
CA PRO A 28 1.84 -18.56 -32.20
C PRO A 28 2.90 -18.70 -33.30
N PRO A 29 3.05 -19.89 -33.90
CA PRO A 29 4.09 -20.14 -34.90
C PRO A 29 3.94 -19.13 -36.04
N ASP A 30 5.05 -18.48 -36.42
CA ASP A 30 5.05 -17.42 -37.42
C ASP A 30 4.64 -17.98 -38.78
N PRO A 31 3.45 -17.62 -39.32
CA PRO A 31 2.93 -18.19 -40.55
C PRO A 31 3.75 -17.78 -41.79
N LEU A 32 4.65 -16.81 -41.64
CA LEU A 32 5.51 -16.32 -42.71
C LEU A 32 6.68 -17.28 -43.00
N THR A 33 7.22 -17.94 -41.97
CA THR A 33 8.36 -18.85 -42.13
C THR A 33 8.13 -20.00 -43.13
N PRO A 34 7.00 -20.73 -43.10
CA PRO A 34 6.74 -21.78 -44.10
C PRO A 34 6.49 -21.22 -45.51
N LEU A 35 5.87 -20.05 -45.64
CA LEU A 35 5.60 -19.42 -46.94
C LEU A 35 6.87 -18.92 -47.62
N ILE A 36 7.82 -18.37 -46.85
CA ILE A 36 9.13 -17.93 -47.35
C ILE A 36 9.93 -19.14 -47.87
N LYS A 37 9.93 -20.26 -47.14
CA LYS A 37 10.58 -21.50 -47.59
C LYS A 37 9.99 -22.03 -48.89
N GLN A 38 8.65 -22.03 -49.03
CA GLN A 38 7.99 -22.43 -50.26
C GLN A 38 8.32 -21.51 -51.45
N ARG A 39 8.51 -20.20 -51.19
CA ARG A 39 8.94 -19.24 -52.22
C ARG A 39 10.36 -19.53 -52.70
N GLU A 40 11.30 -19.79 -51.80
CA GLU A 40 12.69 -20.13 -52.15
C GLU A 40 12.76 -21.39 -53.03
N GLU A 41 11.91 -22.37 -52.75
CA GLU A 41 11.83 -23.60 -53.54
C GLU A 41 11.29 -23.34 -54.97
N LEU A 42 10.28 -22.49 -55.11
CA LEU A 42 9.75 -22.07 -56.42
C LEU A 42 10.76 -21.24 -57.23
N ILE A 43 11.54 -20.37 -56.56
CA ILE A 43 12.62 -19.61 -57.21
C ILE A 43 13.70 -20.57 -57.72
N ARG A 44 14.06 -21.58 -56.92
CA ARG A 44 15.05 -22.59 -57.31
C ARG A 44 14.58 -23.41 -58.51
N GLN A 45 13.29 -23.77 -58.57
CA GLN A 45 12.69 -24.44 -59.74
C GLN A 45 12.72 -23.56 -60.99
N TYR A 46 12.42 -22.26 -60.84
CA TYR A 46 12.53 -21.29 -61.94
C TYR A 46 13.98 -21.14 -62.43
N GLU A 47 14.95 -21.04 -61.51
CA GLU A 47 16.37 -20.94 -61.87
C GLU A 47 16.86 -22.19 -62.59
N GLN A 48 16.42 -23.37 -62.18
CA GLN A 48 16.75 -24.64 -62.86
C GLN A 48 16.15 -24.71 -64.27
N ALA A 49 14.87 -24.32 -64.43
CA ALA A 49 14.22 -24.28 -65.74
C ALA A 49 14.88 -23.22 -66.67
N SER A 50 15.23 -22.06 -66.11
CA SER A 50 15.95 -20.99 -66.82
C SER A 50 17.40 -21.39 -67.19
N ALA A 51 18.07 -22.15 -66.33
CA ALA A 51 19.41 -22.68 -66.57
C ALA A 51 19.40 -23.79 -67.63
N GLN A 52 18.39 -24.68 -67.63
CA GLN A 52 18.20 -25.66 -68.71
C GLN A 52 17.97 -24.98 -70.07
N ARG A 53 17.23 -23.86 -70.08
CA ARG A 53 17.07 -23.02 -71.28
C ARG A 53 18.40 -22.40 -71.75
N ASN A 54 19.25 -21.94 -70.84
CA ASN A 54 20.55 -21.35 -71.18
C ASN A 54 21.61 -22.41 -71.56
N ALA A 55 21.52 -23.65 -71.05
CA ALA A 55 22.38 -24.75 -71.49
C ALA A 55 22.09 -25.20 -72.93
N PHE A 56 20.90 -24.89 -73.44
CA PHE A 56 20.41 -25.21 -74.80
C PHE A 56 20.54 -24.04 -75.80
N LEU A 57 21.51 -23.14 -75.59
CA LEU A 57 21.78 -21.91 -76.37
C LEU A 57 22.20 -22.13 -77.85
N ALA A 58 21.92 -23.29 -78.45
CA ALA A 58 22.18 -23.55 -79.87
C ALA A 58 20.91 -23.63 -80.73
N ASN A 59 19.70 -23.69 -80.18
CA ASN A 59 18.48 -23.73 -80.99
C ASN A 59 17.28 -23.06 -80.32
N LYS A 60 16.45 -22.41 -81.15
CA LYS A 60 15.32 -21.56 -80.78
C LYS A 60 14.45 -22.16 -79.65
N PRO A 61 14.02 -21.35 -78.67
CA PRO A 61 13.25 -21.84 -77.52
C PRO A 61 11.91 -22.45 -77.95
N SER A 62 11.59 -23.63 -77.41
CA SER A 62 10.31 -24.31 -77.62
C SER A 62 9.20 -23.62 -76.82
N LYS A 63 8.00 -23.47 -77.38
CA LYS A 63 6.83 -22.85 -76.71
C LYS A 63 6.50 -23.50 -75.35
N LYS A 64 6.89 -24.76 -75.16
CA LYS A 64 6.69 -25.53 -73.93
C LYS A 64 7.49 -24.98 -72.75
N ASP A 65 8.73 -24.57 -72.97
CA ASP A 65 9.61 -24.05 -71.91
C ASP A 65 9.16 -22.63 -71.48
N LEU A 66 8.59 -21.86 -72.42
CA LEU A 66 7.95 -20.59 -72.09
C LEU A 66 6.68 -20.77 -71.25
N GLN A 67 5.92 -21.84 -71.47
CA GLN A 67 4.75 -22.15 -70.65
C GLN A 67 5.15 -22.55 -69.22
N GLU A 68 6.19 -23.37 -69.07
CA GLU A 68 6.66 -23.80 -67.75
C GLU A 68 7.23 -22.63 -66.93
N VAL A 69 7.95 -21.71 -67.57
CA VAL A 69 8.40 -20.45 -66.93
C VAL A 69 7.22 -19.58 -66.52
N VAL A 70 6.21 -19.42 -67.39
CA VAL A 70 5.02 -18.61 -67.07
C VAL A 70 4.22 -19.22 -65.92
N ASP A 71 4.11 -20.55 -65.86
CA ASP A 71 3.39 -21.22 -64.78
C ASP A 71 4.18 -21.17 -63.46
N ALA A 72 5.50 -21.28 -63.48
CA ALA A 72 6.36 -21.01 -62.33
C ALA A 72 6.20 -19.56 -61.82
N LEU A 73 6.21 -18.56 -62.71
CA LEU A 73 5.97 -17.16 -62.36
C LEU A 73 4.58 -16.93 -61.76
N LYS A 74 3.53 -17.56 -62.32
CA LYS A 74 2.17 -17.49 -61.74
C LYS A 74 2.12 -18.12 -60.35
N GLY A 75 2.84 -19.22 -60.12
CA GLY A 75 3.00 -19.86 -58.81
C GLY A 75 3.64 -18.91 -57.79
N ILE A 76 4.74 -18.26 -58.18
CA ILE A 76 5.44 -17.26 -57.34
C ILE A 76 4.51 -16.10 -57.00
N ILE A 77 3.79 -15.53 -57.98
CA ILE A 77 2.87 -14.41 -57.77
C ILE A 77 1.73 -14.78 -56.79
N ARG A 78 1.18 -16.00 -56.90
CA ARG A 78 0.18 -16.48 -55.93
C ARG A 78 0.75 -16.55 -54.52
N LYS A 79 1.97 -17.07 -54.35
CA LYS A 79 2.63 -17.13 -53.03
C LYS A 79 3.00 -15.77 -52.48
N ASP A 80 3.47 -14.84 -53.31
CA ASP A 80 3.73 -13.46 -52.89
C ASP A 80 2.42 -12.77 -52.42
N THR A 81 1.28 -13.08 -53.05
CA THR A 81 -0.04 -12.58 -52.62
C THR A 81 -0.45 -13.15 -51.26
N GLU A 82 -0.22 -14.44 -51.02
CA GLU A 82 -0.47 -15.08 -49.72
C GLU A 82 0.44 -14.51 -48.63
N ILE A 83 1.72 -14.27 -48.93
CA ILE A 83 2.69 -13.66 -48.01
C ILE A 83 2.23 -12.25 -47.61
N VAL A 84 1.84 -11.41 -48.58
CA VAL A 84 1.34 -10.06 -48.29
C VAL A 84 0.07 -10.10 -47.44
N LYS A 85 -0.83 -11.06 -47.69
CA LYS A 85 -2.04 -11.24 -46.88
C LYS A 85 -1.69 -11.64 -45.44
N ALA A 86 -0.81 -12.62 -45.26
CA ALA A 86 -0.35 -13.06 -43.94
C ALA A 86 0.39 -11.96 -43.18
N LEU A 87 1.19 -11.13 -43.89
CA LEU A 87 1.89 -9.99 -43.30
C LEU A 87 0.92 -8.89 -42.84
N LYS A 88 -0.11 -8.57 -43.63
CA LYS A 88 -1.15 -7.61 -43.24
C LYS A 88 -1.92 -8.10 -42.02
N GLU A 89 -2.26 -9.37 -41.98
CA GLU A 89 -2.97 -9.95 -40.85
C GLU A 89 -2.09 -9.94 -39.58
N SER A 90 -0.82 -10.30 -39.70
CA SER A 90 0.12 -10.27 -38.56
C SER A 90 0.39 -8.84 -38.09
N SER A 91 0.49 -7.85 -38.99
CA SER A 91 0.68 -6.45 -38.63
C SER A 91 -0.53 -5.87 -37.91
N ILE A 92 -1.75 -6.19 -38.37
CA ILE A 92 -3.00 -5.79 -37.70
C ILE A 92 -3.05 -6.39 -36.30
N ARG A 93 -2.78 -7.70 -36.17
CA ARG A 93 -2.75 -8.38 -34.86
C ARG A 93 -1.72 -7.75 -33.93
N ARG A 94 -0.47 -7.56 -34.38
CA ARG A 94 0.59 -6.92 -33.58
C ARG A 94 0.20 -5.51 -33.15
N THR A 95 -0.40 -4.73 -34.04
CA THR A 95 -0.86 -3.36 -33.71
C THR A 95 -1.97 -3.40 -32.67
N ALA A 96 -2.94 -4.32 -32.80
CA ALA A 96 -4.00 -4.50 -31.82
C ALA A 96 -3.44 -4.90 -30.44
N THR A 97 -2.48 -5.83 -30.39
CA THR A 97 -1.83 -6.23 -29.13
C THR A 97 -1.07 -5.06 -28.49
N ILE A 98 -0.27 -4.32 -29.26
CA ILE A 98 0.48 -3.15 -28.76
C ILE A 98 -0.47 -2.07 -28.23
N VAL A 99 -1.59 -1.81 -28.92
CA VAL A 99 -2.58 -0.83 -28.46
C VAL A 99 -3.29 -1.31 -27.20
N ALA A 100 -3.62 -2.59 -27.11
CA ALA A 100 -4.24 -3.18 -25.92
C ALA A 100 -3.29 -3.11 -24.71
N GLU A 101 -2.03 -3.51 -24.89
CA GLU A 101 -0.99 -3.43 -23.86
C GLU A 101 -0.74 -1.98 -23.41
N LYS A 102 -0.65 -1.03 -24.36
CA LYS A 102 -0.49 0.39 -24.04
C LYS A 102 -1.68 0.94 -23.26
N THR A 103 -2.90 0.57 -23.66
CA THR A 103 -4.12 0.99 -22.96
C THR A 103 -4.18 0.40 -21.55
N GLN A 104 -3.78 -0.86 -21.38
CA GLN A 104 -3.69 -1.52 -20.08
C GLN A 104 -2.63 -0.87 -19.19
N ALA A 105 -1.44 -0.59 -19.73
CA ALA A 105 -0.37 0.10 -19.02
C ALA A 105 -0.79 1.52 -18.59
N GLN A 106 -1.50 2.25 -19.45
CA GLN A 106 -2.05 3.57 -19.11
C GLN A 106 -3.08 3.47 -17.97
N ARG A 107 -4.02 2.51 -18.03
CA ARG A 107 -4.99 2.28 -16.95
C ARG A 107 -4.29 1.95 -15.63
N GLN A 108 -3.28 1.10 -15.65
CA GLN A 108 -2.49 0.76 -14.45
C GLN A 108 -1.76 1.98 -13.90
N ALA A 109 -1.18 2.83 -14.76
CA ALA A 109 -0.53 4.06 -14.35
C ALA A 109 -1.53 5.05 -13.71
N THR A 110 -2.72 5.20 -14.29
CA THR A 110 -3.78 6.07 -13.74
C THR A 110 -4.28 5.56 -12.39
N VAL A 111 -4.49 4.26 -12.23
CA VAL A 111 -4.90 3.68 -10.94
C VAL A 111 -3.81 3.88 -9.89
N ALA A 112 -2.54 3.64 -10.23
CA ALA A 112 -1.43 3.87 -9.31
C ALA A 112 -1.31 5.34 -8.89
N GLN A 113 -1.51 6.29 -9.82
CA GLN A 113 -1.52 7.71 -9.50
C GLN A 113 -2.71 8.10 -8.62
N GLY A 114 -3.91 7.56 -8.89
CA GLY A 114 -5.10 7.78 -8.07
C GLY A 114 -4.94 7.19 -6.65
N ASP A 115 -4.29 6.04 -6.51
CA ASP A 115 -4.04 5.43 -5.22
C ASP A 115 -3.01 6.24 -4.39
N GLN A 116 -2.00 6.79 -5.05
CA GLN A 116 -1.05 7.71 -4.41
C GLN A 116 -1.72 9.00 -3.90
N SER A 117 -2.63 9.60 -4.68
CA SER A 117 -3.34 10.81 -4.25
C SER A 117 -4.31 10.51 -3.10
N MET A 118 -5.05 9.40 -3.16
CA MET A 118 -5.93 8.94 -2.08
C MET A 118 -5.16 8.64 -0.80
N THR A 119 -3.99 8.00 -0.92
CA THR A 119 -3.11 7.75 0.23
C THR A 119 -2.63 9.05 0.85
N ARG A 120 -2.22 10.02 0.02
CA ARG A 120 -1.75 11.32 0.50
C ARG A 120 -2.86 12.12 1.20
N GLU A 121 -4.08 12.09 0.68
CA GLU A 121 -5.24 12.72 1.31
C GLU A 121 -5.53 12.10 2.68
N ARG A 122 -5.50 10.77 2.79
CA ARG A 122 -5.66 10.05 4.07
C ARG A 122 -4.55 10.41 5.06
N PHE A 123 -3.32 10.61 4.60
CA PHE A 123 -2.22 11.08 5.45
C PHE A 123 -2.50 12.46 6.04
N TYR A 124 -2.98 13.40 5.23
CA TYR A 124 -3.32 14.74 5.72
C TYR A 124 -4.50 14.74 6.69
N ASP A 125 -5.53 13.92 6.43
CA ASP A 125 -6.65 13.78 7.36
C ASP A 125 -6.21 13.18 8.69
N LEU A 126 -5.38 12.12 8.67
CA LEU A 126 -4.79 11.54 9.87
C LEU A 126 -3.92 12.55 10.64
N GLU A 127 -3.12 13.36 9.93
CA GLU A 127 -2.31 14.41 10.55
C GLU A 127 -3.18 15.45 11.27
N ASN A 128 -4.27 15.91 10.63
CA ASN A 128 -5.23 16.82 11.24
C ASN A 128 -5.92 16.19 12.46
N GLN A 129 -6.30 14.91 12.39
CA GLN A 129 -6.89 14.20 13.53
C GLN A 129 -5.92 14.11 14.70
N ILE A 130 -4.64 13.81 14.44
CA ILE A 130 -3.61 13.77 15.48
C ILE A 130 -3.42 15.15 16.11
N GLN A 131 -3.34 16.22 15.32
CA GLN A 131 -3.21 17.58 15.85
C GLN A 131 -4.41 17.97 16.72
N ASN A 132 -5.63 17.66 16.28
CA ASN A 132 -6.84 17.92 17.06
C ASN A 132 -6.86 17.14 18.38
N LEU A 133 -6.44 15.87 18.37
CA LEU A 133 -6.32 15.06 19.58
C LEU A 133 -5.27 15.64 20.54
N GLN A 134 -4.11 16.03 20.05
CA GLN A 134 -3.06 16.66 20.85
C GLN A 134 -3.52 17.97 21.50
N ILE A 135 -4.27 18.81 20.76
CA ILE A 135 -4.84 20.04 21.31
C ILE A 135 -5.83 19.72 22.43
N ARG A 136 -6.70 18.73 22.22
CA ARG A 136 -7.68 18.31 23.23
C ARG A 136 -7.01 17.75 24.48
N ASP A 137 -5.95 16.97 24.33
CA ASP A 137 -5.21 16.40 25.45
C ASP A 137 -4.51 17.49 26.25
N LYS A 138 -3.86 18.47 25.58
CA LYS A 138 -3.31 19.68 26.24
C LYS A 138 -4.37 20.47 26.99
N GLN A 139 -5.59 20.60 26.45
CA GLN A 139 -6.69 21.27 27.15
C GLN A 139 -7.15 20.48 28.38
N ARG A 140 -7.19 19.15 28.31
CA ARG A 140 -7.53 18.30 29.46
C ARG A 140 -6.47 18.40 30.54
N GLU A 141 -5.19 18.37 30.18
CA GLU A 141 -4.08 18.55 31.13
C GLU A 141 -4.18 19.89 31.85
N LYS A 142 -4.42 20.99 31.14
CA LYS A 142 -4.62 22.31 31.74
C LYS A 142 -5.79 22.32 32.73
N LYS A 143 -6.94 21.73 32.35
CA LYS A 143 -8.10 21.63 33.24
C LYS A 143 -7.81 20.81 34.50
N LEU A 144 -7.03 19.73 34.38
CA LEU A 144 -6.61 18.94 35.54
C LEU A 144 -5.68 19.73 36.45
N GLN A 145 -4.73 20.48 35.89
CA GLN A 145 -3.85 21.37 36.66
C GLN A 145 -4.64 22.48 37.37
N GLU A 146 -5.57 23.13 36.67
CA GLU A 146 -6.44 24.16 37.25
C GLU A 146 -7.30 23.58 38.40
N ALA A 147 -7.88 22.39 38.20
CA ALA A 147 -8.65 21.72 39.24
C ALA A 147 -7.80 21.31 40.46
N GLN A 148 -6.56 20.87 40.24
CA GLN A 148 -5.60 20.57 41.31
C GLN A 148 -5.22 21.84 42.08
N ALA A 149 -4.88 22.93 41.39
CA ALA A 149 -4.56 24.20 42.00
C ALA A 149 -5.74 24.75 42.84
N ALA A 150 -6.97 24.66 42.33
CA ALA A 150 -8.17 25.06 43.06
C ALA A 150 -8.42 24.20 44.31
N ALA A 151 -8.12 22.89 44.25
CA ALA A 151 -8.20 22.01 45.41
C ALA A 151 -7.15 22.38 46.46
N GLU A 152 -5.90 22.63 46.06
CA GLU A 152 -4.82 23.07 46.95
C GLU A 152 -5.15 24.41 47.62
N GLU A 153 -5.65 25.38 46.87
CA GLU A 153 -6.10 26.67 47.41
C GLU A 153 -7.23 26.49 48.44
N ALA A 154 -8.20 25.61 48.16
CA ALA A 154 -9.26 25.28 49.12
C ALA A 154 -8.72 24.59 50.39
N THR A 155 -7.72 23.71 50.27
CA THR A 155 -7.11 23.07 51.44
C THR A 155 -6.31 24.05 52.29
N THR A 156 -5.51 24.92 51.67
CA THR A 156 -4.71 25.93 52.38
C THR A 156 -5.60 26.97 53.08
N ALA A 157 -6.71 27.37 52.46
CA ALA A 157 -7.72 28.22 53.10
C ALA A 157 -8.39 27.53 54.30
N ARG A 158 -8.66 26.22 54.23
CA ARG A 158 -9.19 25.45 55.38
C ARG A 158 -8.16 25.30 56.49
N VAL A 159 -6.93 24.94 56.16
CA VAL A 159 -5.84 24.74 57.13
C VAL A 159 -5.51 26.05 57.85
N SER A 160 -5.47 27.20 57.16
CA SER A 160 -5.22 28.48 57.82
C SER A 160 -6.33 28.86 58.82
N ARG A 161 -7.59 28.60 58.47
CA ARG A 161 -8.73 28.80 59.38
C ARG A 161 -8.68 27.86 60.58
N GLU A 162 -8.33 26.59 60.37
CA GLU A 162 -8.18 25.59 61.43
C GLU A 162 -6.99 25.89 62.34
N LEU A 163 -5.87 26.39 61.80
CA LEU A 163 -4.70 26.80 62.58
C LEU A 163 -5.01 27.96 63.52
N ILE A 164 -5.74 28.97 63.06
CA ILE A 164 -6.17 30.09 63.91
C ILE A 164 -7.11 29.59 65.01
N ALA A 165 -8.08 28.74 64.66
CA ALA A 165 -9.00 28.16 65.64
C ALA A 165 -8.27 27.29 66.68
N ALA A 166 -7.32 26.46 66.26
CA ALA A 166 -6.49 25.64 67.12
C ALA A 166 -5.60 26.49 68.04
N GLY A 167 -5.01 27.58 67.52
CA GLY A 167 -4.22 28.51 68.31
C GLY A 167 -5.04 29.21 69.40
N LEU A 168 -6.25 29.68 69.06
CA LEU A 168 -7.15 30.33 70.02
C LEU A 168 -7.65 29.35 71.09
N ALA A 169 -7.99 28.11 70.68
CA ALA A 169 -8.36 27.04 71.60
C ALA A 169 -7.21 26.72 72.57
N GLY A 170 -5.98 26.59 72.08
CA GLY A 170 -4.80 26.39 72.92
C GLY A 170 -4.60 27.51 73.93
N LEU A 171 -4.72 28.78 73.51
CA LEU A 171 -4.61 29.94 74.39
C LEU A 171 -5.68 29.92 75.50
N SER A 172 -6.92 29.55 75.15
CA SER A 172 -8.01 29.41 76.12
C SER A 172 -7.74 28.34 77.18
N ILE A 173 -7.17 27.19 76.77
CA ILE A 173 -6.78 26.10 77.68
C ILE A 173 -5.67 26.57 78.62
N VAL A 174 -4.66 27.27 78.09
CA VAL A 174 -3.56 27.83 78.89
C VAL A 174 -4.07 28.82 79.94
N LEU A 175 -5.00 29.72 79.56
CA LEU A 175 -5.63 30.65 80.50
C LEU A 175 -6.44 29.92 81.59
N LEU A 176 -7.22 28.91 81.22
CA LEU A 176 -7.98 28.11 82.19
C LEU A 176 -7.06 27.38 83.17
N TRP A 177 -5.97 26.79 82.66
CA TRP A 177 -4.95 26.16 83.49
C TRP A 177 -4.28 27.17 84.43
N TYR A 178 -3.95 28.36 83.94
CA TYR A 178 -3.39 29.45 84.73
C TYR A 178 -4.36 29.88 85.85
N ILE A 179 -5.65 30.08 85.54
CA ILE A 179 -6.68 30.39 86.54
C ILE A 179 -6.83 29.27 87.56
N PHE A 180 -6.79 28.01 87.14
CA PHE A 180 -6.87 26.86 88.05
C PHE A 180 -5.68 26.83 89.02
N ARG A 181 -4.46 27.09 88.51
CA ARG A 181 -3.24 27.22 89.33
C ARG A 181 -3.36 28.37 90.34
N LEU A 182 -3.85 29.53 89.90
CA LEU A 182 -4.09 30.69 90.77
C LEU A 182 -5.17 30.38 91.82
N ARG A 183 -6.28 29.74 91.45
CA ARG A 183 -7.31 29.30 92.40
C ARG A 183 -6.80 28.27 93.41
N GLY A 184 -5.84 27.43 93.01
CA GLY A 184 -5.14 26.53 93.93
C GLY A 184 -4.29 27.28 94.97
N GLN A 185 -3.67 28.40 94.57
CA GLN A 185 -2.90 29.27 95.47
C GLN A 185 -3.78 30.15 96.37
N VAL A 186 -4.94 30.59 95.87
CA VAL A 186 -5.87 31.51 96.58
C VAL A 186 -7.04 30.75 97.21
N ARG A 187 -6.90 29.46 97.55
CA ARG A 187 -7.82 28.79 98.47
C ARG A 187 -7.30 28.93 99.91
N PRO A 188 -7.63 30.00 100.65
CA PRO A 188 -7.57 29.94 102.10
C PRO A 188 -8.60 28.91 102.54
N THR A 189 -8.16 27.99 103.40
CA THR A 189 -9.00 27.10 104.18
C THR A 189 -10.20 27.84 104.77
N ARG A 190 -11.40 27.64 104.19
CA ARG A 190 -12.66 27.96 104.84
C ARG A 190 -13.42 26.67 105.16
N ARG A 191 -13.03 26.05 106.28
CA ARG A 191 -13.94 25.45 107.26
C ARG A 191 -13.85 26.38 108.47
N GLY A 192 -14.91 27.00 108.98
CA GLY A 192 -16.22 26.41 109.24
C GLY A 192 -16.20 25.75 110.63
N ALA A 193 -16.37 26.58 111.66
CA ALA A 193 -16.90 26.35 113.01
C ALA A 193 -16.82 24.96 113.67
N ARG A 194 -16.17 24.89 114.85
CA ARG A 194 -16.73 24.28 116.07
C ARG A 194 -15.81 24.42 117.30
N ARG A 195 -16.25 25.28 118.23
CA ARG A 195 -16.20 25.25 119.71
C ARG A 195 -15.88 26.62 120.28
#